data_AF-L8EDU3-F1
#
_entry.id   AF-L8EDU3-F1
#
_cell.length_a   1.000
_cell.length_b   1.000
_cell.length_c   1.000
_cell.angle_alpha   90.00
_cell.angle_beta   90.00
_cell.angle_gamma   90.00
#
_symmetry.space_group_name_H-M   'P 1'
#
loop_
_entity.id
_entity.type
_entity.pdbx_description
1 polymer ?
#
loop_
_entity_poly.entity_id
_entity_poly.type
_entity_poly.pdbx_seq_one_letter_code
_entity_poly.pdbx_strand_id
1 'polypeptide(L)'
;MTGGGTPRSQEVWPFAITRSVNTGFRIVVAPGFLVPYDQHHLLADVAGGDVSDEHVYLREYRDHGTQSLWLLYRVVYLLGADVGQDGEFALHGSRRTPLVEGVVCRDRPSGATGELFETVRRNCAEPLRLFFTSDSGTYPVHPSEPVEAVLDDGSPLRVEEEPAYRSERNVQAALQGRRHPPATSWHVGRDGVRVGTAGERVAARRPGDGRTGVAAAGAGTDRGRGAGARLRRRVGGPARVIRERPVVVGACVLAAASVCALIVLLLRYRAGHFGAPCT
;
A
#
# COMPACT_ATOMS: atom_id res chain seq x y z
N MET A 1 -11.36 35.51 -21.07
CA MET A 1 -12.33 34.48 -21.48
C MET A 1 -11.72 33.12 -21.19
N THR A 2 -11.92 32.61 -19.98
CA THR A 2 -11.61 31.22 -19.65
C THR A 2 -12.70 30.37 -20.27
N GLY A 3 -12.39 29.65 -21.35
CA GLY A 3 -13.33 28.72 -21.96
C GLY A 3 -13.76 27.69 -20.91
N GLY A 4 -15.05 27.64 -20.62
CA GLY A 4 -15.64 26.65 -19.71
C GLY A 4 -15.55 25.28 -20.37
N GLY A 5 -14.40 24.61 -20.22
CA GLY A 5 -14.28 23.19 -20.51
C GLY A 5 -15.09 22.43 -19.47
N THR A 6 -16.01 21.59 -19.91
CA THR A 6 -16.69 20.65 -19.01
C THR A 6 -15.63 19.85 -18.25
N PRO A 7 -15.71 19.78 -16.91
CA PRO A 7 -14.77 19.00 -16.11
C PRO A 7 -14.73 17.57 -16.63
N ARG A 8 -13.53 17.04 -16.88
CA ARG A 8 -13.36 15.68 -17.36
C ARG A 8 -13.40 14.74 -16.15
N SER A 9 -14.43 13.90 -16.08
CA SER A 9 -14.42 12.76 -15.17
C SER A 9 -13.46 11.69 -15.71
N GLN A 10 -12.77 11.01 -14.80
CA GLN A 10 -11.86 9.92 -15.11
C GLN A 10 -12.08 8.77 -14.13
N GLU A 11 -12.03 7.53 -14.62
CA GLU A 11 -11.98 6.35 -13.77
C GLU A 11 -10.61 6.23 -13.10
N VAL A 12 -10.63 6.15 -11.76
CA VAL A 12 -9.43 6.05 -10.94
C VAL A 12 -9.57 4.92 -9.91
N TRP A 13 -8.46 4.27 -9.57
CA TRP A 13 -8.46 3.18 -8.58
C TRP A 13 -7.72 3.60 -7.31
N PRO A 14 -8.43 3.78 -6.18
CA PRO A 14 -7.80 4.12 -4.91
C PRO A 14 -6.82 3.05 -4.44
N PHE A 15 -5.74 3.47 -3.78
CA PHE A 15 -4.82 2.56 -3.12
C PHE A 15 -4.26 3.17 -1.83
N ALA A 16 -3.80 2.29 -0.93
CA ALA A 16 -3.23 2.68 0.35
C ALA A 16 -2.07 1.74 0.73
N ILE A 17 -0.93 2.32 1.05
CA ILE A 17 0.28 1.62 1.51
C ILE A 17 0.67 2.21 2.86
N THR A 18 0.76 1.36 3.87
CA THR A 18 1.26 1.76 5.20
C THR A 18 2.64 1.17 5.42
N ARG A 19 3.38 1.71 6.39
CA ARG A 19 4.66 1.15 6.81
C ARG A 19 4.52 0.40 8.13
N SER A 20 4.93 -0.86 8.13
CA SER A 20 5.26 -1.59 9.36
C SER A 20 6.74 -1.43 9.67
N VAL A 21 7.07 -1.26 10.96
CA VAL A 21 8.45 -1.07 11.41
C VAL A 21 9.29 -2.33 11.19
N ASN A 22 8.64 -3.50 11.22
CA ASN A 22 9.33 -4.80 11.12
C ASN A 22 9.32 -5.39 9.71
N THR A 23 8.34 -5.03 8.87
CA THR A 23 8.11 -5.69 7.58
C THR A 23 8.18 -4.77 6.36
N GLY A 24 8.54 -3.49 6.56
CA GLY A 24 8.65 -2.52 5.49
C GLY A 24 7.28 -1.99 5.04
N PHE A 25 7.15 -1.69 3.76
CA PHE A 25 5.89 -1.24 3.18
C PHE A 25 4.90 -2.40 3.07
N ARG A 26 3.64 -2.13 3.45
CA ARG A 26 2.51 -3.05 3.40
C ARG A 26 1.40 -2.40 2.60
N ILE A 27 1.05 -3.02 1.49
CA ILE A 27 -0.06 -2.57 0.66
C ILE A 27 -1.34 -3.11 1.30
N VAL A 28 -2.23 -2.21 1.69
CA VAL A 28 -3.51 -2.56 2.33
C VAL A 28 -4.61 -2.57 1.30
N VAL A 29 -4.62 -1.56 0.42
CA VAL A 29 -5.58 -1.42 -0.67
C VAL A 29 -4.81 -1.28 -1.98
N ALA A 30 -5.22 -2.01 -3.01
CA ALA A 30 -4.64 -1.93 -4.35
C ALA A 30 -5.74 -2.03 -5.43
N PRO A 31 -5.53 -1.48 -6.64
CA PRO A 31 -6.45 -1.64 -7.75
C PRO A 31 -6.83 -3.11 -7.96
N GLY A 32 -8.14 -3.40 -8.01
CA GLY A 32 -8.65 -4.76 -8.11
C GLY A 32 -8.14 -5.53 -9.32
N PHE A 33 -7.74 -4.85 -10.39
CA PHE A 33 -7.12 -5.48 -11.56
C PHE A 33 -5.66 -5.91 -11.35
N LEU A 34 -4.96 -5.42 -10.32
CA LEU A 34 -3.57 -5.83 -9.99
C LEU A 34 -3.52 -7.02 -9.04
N VAL A 35 -4.51 -7.17 -8.16
CA VAL A 35 -4.51 -8.18 -7.07
C VAL A 35 -4.48 -9.62 -7.61
N PRO A 36 -5.33 -10.03 -8.58
CA PRO A 36 -5.36 -11.42 -9.07
C PRO A 36 -4.07 -11.89 -9.75
N TYR A 37 -3.20 -10.96 -10.15
CA TYR A 37 -1.95 -11.23 -10.87
C TYR A 37 -0.72 -11.08 -9.97
N ASP A 38 -0.92 -10.87 -8.67
CA ASP A 38 0.15 -10.57 -7.72
C ASP A 38 1.06 -9.45 -8.22
N GLN A 39 0.47 -8.40 -8.81
CA GLN A 39 1.18 -7.22 -9.34
C GLN A 39 1.05 -5.98 -8.44
N HIS A 40 0.36 -6.11 -7.29
CA HIS A 40 0.12 -4.99 -6.41
C HIS A 40 1.41 -4.48 -5.74
N HIS A 41 2.44 -5.34 -5.55
CA HIS A 41 3.75 -4.95 -4.99
C HIS A 41 4.42 -3.79 -5.75
N LEU A 42 4.10 -3.62 -7.03
CA LEU A 42 4.60 -2.52 -7.86
C LEU A 42 4.28 -1.16 -7.25
N LEU A 43 3.15 -1.03 -6.55
CA LEU A 43 2.78 0.23 -5.90
C LEU A 43 3.82 0.62 -4.83
N ALA A 44 4.37 -0.34 -4.08
CA ALA A 44 5.37 -0.08 -3.06
C ALA A 44 6.77 0.17 -3.64
N ASP A 45 7.08 -0.41 -4.81
CA ASP A 45 8.35 -0.14 -5.52
C ASP A 45 8.37 1.28 -6.12
N VAL A 46 7.19 1.79 -6.48
CA VAL A 46 7.03 3.05 -7.21
C VAL A 46 6.72 4.20 -6.25
N ALA A 47 6.00 3.97 -5.16
CA ALA A 47 5.65 5.03 -4.22
C ALA A 47 6.81 5.34 -3.25
N GLY A 48 7.27 6.59 -3.27
CA GLY A 48 8.25 7.11 -2.33
C GLY A 48 8.02 8.60 -2.06
N GLY A 49 8.92 9.25 -1.33
CA GLY A 49 8.83 10.68 -1.06
C GLY A 49 8.73 11.02 0.42
N ASP A 50 8.67 12.32 0.68
CA ASP A 50 8.63 12.88 2.02
C ASP A 50 7.18 13.09 2.46
N VAL A 51 6.96 13.01 3.79
CA VAL A 51 5.64 13.24 4.37
C VAL A 51 5.25 14.71 4.18
N SER A 52 4.16 14.96 3.46
CA SER A 52 3.60 16.30 3.18
C SER A 52 2.11 16.21 2.86
N ASP A 53 1.31 17.08 3.48
CA ASP A 53 -0.13 17.19 3.18
C ASP A 53 -0.41 18.02 1.91
N GLU A 54 0.57 18.82 1.47
CA GLU A 54 0.44 19.77 0.35
C GLU A 54 1.04 19.26 -0.97
N HIS A 55 1.90 18.24 -0.91
CA HIS A 55 2.61 17.71 -2.07
C HIS A 55 2.00 16.40 -2.55
N VAL A 56 1.80 16.32 -3.86
CA VAL A 56 1.35 15.13 -4.57
C VAL A 56 2.38 14.78 -5.62
N TYR A 57 2.75 13.52 -5.70
CA TYR A 57 3.65 12.98 -6.70
C TYR A 57 2.85 12.41 -7.87
N LEU A 58 3.25 12.78 -9.08
CA LEU A 58 2.77 12.18 -10.32
C LEU A 58 3.90 11.37 -10.94
N ARG A 59 3.67 10.07 -11.11
CA ARG A 59 4.67 9.17 -11.71
C ARG A 59 4.02 8.29 -12.78
N GLU A 60 4.68 8.22 -13.93
CA GLU A 60 4.32 7.28 -14.99
C GLU A 60 4.95 5.91 -14.69
N TYR A 61 4.15 4.86 -14.77
CA TYR A 61 4.59 3.49 -14.77
C TYR A 61 4.54 2.94 -16.19
N ARG A 62 5.70 2.54 -16.69
CA ARG A 62 5.86 1.91 -18.01
C ARG A 62 6.26 0.45 -17.84
N ASP A 63 5.51 -0.42 -18.50
CA ASP A 63 5.88 -1.81 -18.75
C ASP A 63 6.52 -1.93 -20.15
N HIS A 64 6.96 -3.12 -20.53
CA HIS A 64 7.37 -3.48 -21.89
C HIS A 64 6.26 -3.33 -22.95
N GLY A 65 5.00 -3.22 -22.52
CA GLY A 65 3.85 -2.97 -23.39
C GLY A 65 3.73 -1.52 -23.87
N THR A 66 2.69 -1.24 -24.66
CA THR A 66 2.37 0.12 -25.14
C THR A 66 1.51 0.92 -24.18
N GLN A 67 0.93 0.27 -23.15
CA GLN A 67 0.06 0.91 -22.18
C GLN A 67 0.86 1.34 -20.95
N SER A 68 0.58 2.55 -20.48
CA SER A 68 1.17 3.09 -19.24
C SER A 68 0.09 3.18 -18.17
N LEU A 69 0.53 3.14 -16.91
CA LEU A 69 -0.30 3.52 -15.78
C LEU A 69 0.25 4.83 -15.21
N TRP A 70 -0.63 5.65 -14.65
CA TRP A 70 -0.26 6.87 -13.96
C TRP A 70 -0.59 6.71 -12.49
N LEU A 71 0.39 6.99 -11.63
CA LEU A 71 0.20 7.00 -10.19
C LEU A 71 0.19 8.45 -9.74
N LEU A 72 -0.88 8.84 -9.06
CA LEU A 72 -1.04 10.14 -8.43
C LEU A 72 -1.21 9.91 -6.93
N TYR A 73 -0.24 10.31 -6.12
CA TYR A 73 -0.18 9.87 -4.72
C TYR A 73 0.50 10.89 -3.82
N ARG A 74 0.27 10.80 -2.52
CA ARG A 74 0.98 11.59 -1.51
C ARG A 74 1.39 10.72 -0.33
N VAL A 75 2.36 11.21 0.43
CA VAL A 75 2.79 10.57 1.68
C VAL A 75 2.35 11.46 2.84
N VAL A 76 1.48 10.95 3.70
CA VAL A 76 0.92 11.68 4.86
C VAL A 76 1.10 10.87 6.13
N TYR A 77 0.78 11.44 7.29
CA TYR A 77 0.61 10.63 8.49
C TYR A 77 -0.81 10.07 8.56
N LEU A 78 -0.91 8.78 8.87
CA LEU A 78 -2.19 8.12 9.11
C LEU A 78 -2.82 8.70 10.38
N LEU A 79 -4.08 9.14 10.30
CA LEU A 79 -4.80 9.69 11.45
C LEU A 79 -5.28 8.55 12.37
N GLY A 80 -5.33 8.82 13.66
CA GLY A 80 -5.83 7.84 14.63
C GLY A 80 -7.29 7.46 14.34
N ALA A 81 -8.11 8.48 14.03
CA ALA A 81 -9.53 8.32 13.71
C ALA A 81 -9.78 7.39 12.50
N ASP A 82 -8.90 7.40 11.50
CA ASP A 82 -9.05 6.58 10.28
C ASP A 82 -8.94 5.07 10.58
N VAL A 83 -8.31 4.71 11.70
CA VAL A 83 -8.12 3.31 12.13
C VAL A 83 -8.77 2.99 13.48
N GLY A 84 -9.61 3.90 14.01
CA GLY A 84 -10.29 3.72 15.28
C GLY A 84 -9.36 3.76 16.50
N GLN A 85 -8.22 4.44 16.40
CA GLN A 85 -7.33 4.72 17.53
C GLN A 85 -7.59 6.11 18.11
N ASP A 86 -7.43 6.24 19.43
CA ASP A 86 -7.45 7.54 20.09
C ASP A 86 -6.18 8.34 19.76
N GLY A 87 -6.34 9.65 19.64
CA GLY A 87 -5.25 10.58 19.34
C GLY A 87 -5.24 11.06 17.88
N GLU A 88 -4.35 12.03 17.62
CA GLU A 88 -4.27 12.69 16.30
C GLU A 88 -3.78 11.73 15.21
N PHE A 89 -2.77 10.90 15.52
CA PHE A 89 -2.13 10.00 14.56
C PHE A 89 -2.18 8.55 15.01
N ALA A 90 -2.30 7.63 14.05
CA ALA A 90 -2.10 6.23 14.28
C ALA A 90 -0.63 5.96 14.61
N LEU A 91 -0.41 5.39 15.79
CA LEU A 91 0.94 5.11 16.29
C LEU A 91 1.28 3.64 16.08
N HIS A 92 2.53 3.39 15.70
CA HIS A 92 3.14 2.07 15.79
C HIS A 92 4.34 2.15 16.72
N GLY A 93 4.18 1.64 17.94
CA GLY A 93 5.09 1.95 19.05
C GLY A 93 4.98 3.44 19.42
N SER A 94 6.10 4.16 19.40
CA SER A 94 6.16 5.59 19.72
C SER A 94 6.19 6.51 18.49
N ARG A 95 6.06 5.95 17.28
CA ARG A 95 6.23 6.71 16.03
C ARG A 95 4.90 6.83 15.29
N ARG A 96 4.69 7.98 14.67
CA ARG A 96 3.59 8.21 13.72
C ARG A 96 3.76 7.31 12.52
N THR A 97 2.67 6.73 12.06
CA THR A 97 2.70 5.80 10.93
C THR A 97 2.53 6.57 9.61
N PRO A 98 3.51 6.52 8.69
CA PRO A 98 3.32 7.11 7.37
C PRO A 98 2.34 6.26 6.55
N LEU A 99 1.50 6.96 5.80
CA LEU A 99 0.56 6.42 4.83
C LEU A 99 0.89 7.00 3.46
N VAL A 100 1.09 6.13 2.48
CA VAL A 100 0.97 6.49 1.08
C VAL A 100 -0.47 6.25 0.67
N GLU A 101 -1.17 7.30 0.27
CA GLU A 101 -2.51 7.22 -0.30
C GLU A 101 -2.49 7.83 -1.70
N GLY A 102 -3.30 7.29 -2.61
CA GLY A 102 -3.34 7.79 -3.98
C GLY A 102 -4.31 7.03 -4.86
N VAL A 103 -4.21 7.32 -6.15
CA VAL A 103 -4.96 6.67 -7.20
C VAL A 103 -4.05 6.17 -8.32
N VAL A 104 -4.50 5.09 -8.96
CA VAL A 104 -3.98 4.64 -10.26
C VAL A 104 -4.95 5.06 -11.35
N CYS A 105 -4.40 5.58 -12.44
CA CYS A 105 -5.11 6.11 -13.59
C CYS A 105 -4.61 5.44 -14.87
N ARG A 106 -5.48 5.19 -15.85
CA ARG A 106 -5.09 4.69 -17.18
C ARG A 106 -4.57 5.82 -18.07
N ASP A 107 -5.25 6.95 -18.03
CA ASP A 107 -4.83 8.16 -18.70
C ASP A 107 -4.08 9.09 -17.75
N ARG A 108 -3.26 9.98 -18.31
CA ARG A 108 -2.52 10.96 -17.52
C ARG A 108 -3.51 11.90 -16.82
N PRO A 109 -3.48 12.02 -15.48
CA PRO A 109 -4.34 12.96 -14.76
C PRO A 109 -3.96 14.40 -15.11
N SER A 110 -4.95 15.29 -15.20
CA SER A 110 -4.75 16.72 -15.44
C SER A 110 -4.22 17.47 -14.21
N GLY A 111 -4.49 16.96 -13.01
CA GLY A 111 -4.16 17.58 -11.75
C GLY A 111 -4.50 16.71 -10.54
N ALA A 112 -4.47 17.32 -9.36
CA ALA A 112 -4.82 16.70 -8.10
C ALA A 112 -5.55 17.72 -7.21
N THR A 113 -6.58 17.28 -6.51
CA THR A 113 -7.35 18.12 -5.57
C THR A 113 -7.43 17.47 -4.19
N GLY A 114 -7.69 18.26 -3.16
CA GLY A 114 -7.91 17.75 -1.80
C GLY A 114 -9.08 16.76 -1.74
N GLU A 115 -10.15 17.05 -2.49
CA GLU A 115 -11.41 16.32 -2.56
C GLU A 115 -11.23 14.93 -3.19
N LEU A 116 -10.31 14.81 -4.16
CA LEU A 116 -9.86 13.51 -4.67
C LEU A 116 -9.28 12.66 -3.53
N PHE A 117 -8.38 13.23 -2.71
CA PHE A 117 -7.75 12.50 -1.62
C PHE A 117 -8.69 12.23 -0.44
N GLU A 118 -9.67 13.08 -0.19
CA GLU A 118 -10.76 12.77 0.75
C GLU A 118 -11.58 11.56 0.26
N THR A 119 -11.84 11.49 -1.05
CA THR A 119 -12.51 10.35 -1.67
C THR A 119 -11.68 9.09 -1.55
N VAL A 120 -10.37 9.15 -1.85
CA VAL A 120 -9.44 8.03 -1.65
C VAL A 120 -9.47 7.56 -0.20
N ARG A 121 -9.31 8.48 0.75
CA ARG A 121 -9.31 8.17 2.18
C ARG A 121 -10.58 7.47 2.62
N ARG A 122 -11.74 7.97 2.21
CA ARG A 122 -13.04 7.35 2.53
C ARG A 122 -13.14 5.92 1.98
N ASN A 123 -12.66 5.69 0.76
CA ASN A 123 -12.66 4.36 0.13
C ASN A 123 -11.65 3.39 0.77
N CYS A 124 -10.56 3.91 1.36
CA CYS A 124 -9.54 3.08 2.01
C CYS A 124 -9.73 2.93 3.52
N ALA A 125 -10.59 3.70 4.16
CA ALA A 125 -10.72 3.79 5.62
C ALA A 125 -11.05 2.43 6.27
N GLU A 126 -12.06 1.71 5.76
CA GLU A 126 -12.45 0.43 6.35
C GLU A 126 -11.38 -0.66 6.21
N PRO A 127 -10.79 -0.91 5.02
CA PRO A 127 -9.66 -1.83 4.90
C PRO A 127 -8.47 -1.44 5.78
N LEU A 128 -8.15 -0.15 5.91
CA LEU A 128 -7.09 0.34 6.80
C LEU A 128 -7.41 0.02 8.26
N ARG A 129 -8.62 0.31 8.73
CA ARG A 129 -9.07 -0.03 10.07
C ARG A 129 -8.94 -1.52 10.33
N LEU A 130 -9.47 -2.36 9.43
CA LEU A 130 -9.40 -3.82 9.55
C LEU A 130 -7.95 -4.33 9.61
N PHE A 131 -7.07 -3.79 8.76
CA PHE A 131 -5.64 -4.11 8.79
C PHE A 131 -5.01 -3.81 10.15
N PHE A 132 -5.24 -2.62 10.69
CA PHE A 132 -4.66 -2.19 11.98
C PHE A 132 -5.23 -2.93 13.19
N THR A 133 -6.50 -3.36 13.13
CA THR A 133 -7.11 -4.17 14.18
C THR A 133 -6.83 -5.67 14.03
N SER A 134 -6.21 -6.09 12.93
CA SER A 134 -5.88 -7.50 12.72
C SER A 134 -4.58 -7.86 13.43
N ASP A 135 -4.62 -8.87 14.30
CA ASP A 135 -3.42 -9.44 14.92
C ASP A 135 -2.58 -10.29 13.95
N SER A 136 -3.00 -10.38 12.68
CA SER A 136 -2.40 -11.27 11.69
C SER A 136 -1.34 -10.52 10.88
N GLY A 137 -0.11 -11.04 10.90
CA GLY A 137 0.95 -10.59 9.98
C GLY A 137 0.66 -10.85 8.49
N THR A 138 -0.47 -11.50 8.19
CA THR A 138 -0.91 -12.00 6.88
C THR A 138 -2.21 -11.36 6.40
N TYR A 139 -2.54 -10.15 6.84
CA TYR A 139 -3.74 -9.46 6.36
C TYR A 139 -3.71 -9.36 4.82
N PRO A 140 -4.76 -9.83 4.11
CA PRO A 140 -4.75 -9.88 2.66
C PRO A 140 -4.89 -8.47 2.07
N VAL A 141 -4.34 -8.27 0.87
CA VAL A 141 -4.54 -7.01 0.15
C VAL A 141 -6.00 -6.88 -0.29
N HIS A 142 -6.63 -5.76 0.06
CA HIS A 142 -8.00 -5.47 -0.32
C HIS A 142 -8.04 -4.89 -1.76
N PRO A 143 -8.77 -5.52 -2.70
CA PRO A 143 -8.95 -4.97 -4.04
C PRO A 143 -9.86 -3.73 -3.99
N SER A 144 -9.48 -2.64 -4.66
CA SER A 144 -10.34 -1.48 -4.87
C SER A 144 -11.07 -1.55 -6.21
N GLU A 145 -12.30 -1.06 -6.20
CA GLU A 145 -13.10 -0.82 -7.39
C GLU A 145 -12.76 0.55 -8.01
N PRO A 146 -12.97 0.74 -9.32
CA PRO A 146 -12.84 2.06 -9.92
C PRO A 146 -13.87 3.02 -9.32
N VAL A 147 -13.45 4.26 -9.13
CA VAL A 147 -14.34 5.38 -8.81
C VAL A 147 -14.23 6.43 -9.91
N GLU A 148 -15.35 7.07 -10.24
CA GLU A 148 -15.32 8.25 -11.07
C GLU A 148 -14.86 9.43 -10.23
N ALA A 149 -13.79 10.10 -10.66
CA ALA A 149 -13.27 11.30 -10.01
C ALA A 149 -13.18 12.46 -11.01
N VAL A 150 -13.51 13.65 -10.52
CA VAL A 150 -13.27 14.90 -11.24
C VAL A 150 -11.96 15.48 -10.71
N LEU A 151 -10.90 15.39 -11.50
CA LEU A 151 -9.53 15.70 -11.05
C LEU A 151 -9.26 17.21 -10.91
N ASP A 152 -10.13 18.05 -11.46
CA ASP A 152 -10.01 19.51 -11.47
C ASP A 152 -11.08 20.20 -10.59
N ASP A 153 -11.92 19.43 -9.90
CA ASP A 153 -12.96 19.98 -9.01
C ASP A 153 -12.45 20.00 -7.57
N GLY A 154 -12.34 21.22 -7.03
CA GLY A 154 -11.93 21.46 -5.65
C GLY A 154 -10.61 22.21 -5.48
N SER A 155 -10.01 22.05 -4.32
CA SER A 155 -8.81 22.76 -3.89
C SER A 155 -7.56 22.14 -4.51
N PRO A 156 -6.85 22.83 -5.43
CA PRO A 156 -5.72 22.24 -6.14
C PRO A 156 -4.55 21.98 -5.19
N LEU A 157 -3.92 20.82 -5.36
CA LEU A 157 -2.69 20.44 -4.66
C LEU A 157 -1.47 20.63 -5.58
N ARG A 158 -0.30 20.82 -4.97
CA ARG A 158 0.94 20.97 -5.73
C ARG A 158 1.40 19.60 -6.23
N VAL A 159 1.39 19.43 -7.55
CA VAL A 159 1.86 18.21 -8.21
C VAL A 159 3.34 18.32 -8.56
N GLU A 160 4.13 17.36 -8.10
CA GLU A 160 5.53 17.14 -8.45
C GLU A 160 5.63 15.94 -9.39
N GLU A 161 6.16 16.17 -10.59
CA GLU A 161 6.37 15.09 -11.56
C GLU A 161 7.68 14.37 -11.30
N GLU A 162 7.60 13.05 -11.19
CA GLU A 162 8.75 12.19 -11.00
C GLU A 162 9.13 11.45 -12.29
N PRO A 163 10.40 11.03 -12.44
CA PRO A 163 10.83 10.23 -13.58
C PRO A 163 9.98 8.96 -13.73
N ALA A 164 9.66 8.61 -14.97
CA ALA A 164 8.92 7.39 -15.27
C ALA A 164 9.63 6.15 -14.70
N TYR A 165 8.87 5.31 -14.01
CA TYR A 165 9.34 4.02 -13.52
C TYR A 165 9.21 2.97 -14.63
N ARG A 166 10.31 2.27 -14.93
CA ARG A 166 10.33 1.15 -15.87
C ARG A 166 10.50 -0.14 -15.11
N SER A 167 9.52 -1.03 -15.24
CA SER A 167 9.60 -2.37 -14.66
C SER A 167 10.02 -3.38 -15.71
N GLU A 168 10.82 -4.35 -15.31
CA GLU A 168 11.07 -5.56 -16.11
C GLU A 168 9.92 -6.59 -16.00
N ARG A 169 8.93 -6.33 -15.13
CA ARG A 169 7.79 -7.23 -14.91
C ARG A 169 6.65 -6.93 -15.88
N ASN A 170 6.16 -7.97 -16.54
CA ASN A 170 5.01 -7.91 -17.45
C ASN A 170 3.68 -7.73 -16.69
N VAL A 171 3.21 -6.48 -16.59
CA VAL A 171 1.91 -6.07 -16.04
C VAL A 171 0.81 -6.10 -17.09
N GLN A 172 1.18 -6.28 -18.36
CA GLN A 172 0.24 -6.29 -19.47
C GLN A 172 -0.88 -7.32 -19.30
N ALA A 173 -0.60 -8.47 -18.68
CA ALA A 173 -1.64 -9.45 -18.34
C ALA A 173 -2.71 -8.87 -17.41
N ALA A 174 -2.31 -8.10 -16.39
CA ALA A 174 -3.21 -7.43 -15.47
C ALA A 174 -4.02 -6.32 -16.16
N LEU A 175 -3.35 -5.51 -17.01
CA LEU A 175 -3.99 -4.43 -17.76
C LEU A 175 -5.03 -4.92 -18.77
N GLN A 176 -4.75 -6.03 -19.43
CA GLN A 176 -5.65 -6.60 -20.44
C GLN A 176 -6.82 -7.38 -19.84
N GLY A 177 -6.89 -7.52 -18.51
CA GLY A 177 -7.90 -8.35 -17.85
C GLY A 177 -7.87 -9.82 -18.29
N ARG A 178 -6.78 -10.25 -18.95
CA ARG A 178 -6.62 -11.63 -19.40
C ARG A 178 -6.26 -12.46 -18.19
N ARG A 179 -7.26 -13.14 -17.62
CA ARG A 179 -7.06 -14.12 -16.55
C ARG A 179 -5.92 -15.04 -16.97
N HIS A 180 -4.77 -14.94 -16.31
CA HIS A 180 -3.79 -16.01 -16.39
C HIS A 180 -4.52 -17.27 -15.89
N PRO A 181 -4.45 -18.41 -16.62
CA PRO A 181 -4.84 -19.67 -16.00
C PRO A 181 -4.07 -19.74 -14.67
N PRO A 182 -4.77 -20.07 -13.56
CA PRO A 182 -4.14 -20.08 -12.24
C PRO A 182 -2.83 -20.84 -12.37
N ALA A 183 -1.73 -20.21 -11.94
CA ALA A 183 -0.42 -20.83 -12.00
C ALA A 183 -0.58 -22.22 -11.41
N THR A 184 -0.35 -23.25 -12.24
CA THR A 184 -0.57 -24.65 -11.84
C THR A 184 0.27 -24.85 -10.59
N SER A 185 -0.37 -24.87 -9.42
CA SER A 185 0.34 -25.12 -8.18
C SER A 185 0.77 -26.57 -8.26
N TRP A 186 2.06 -26.78 -8.48
CA TRP A 186 2.66 -28.09 -8.35
C TRP A 186 2.63 -28.44 -6.87
N HIS A 187 1.51 -29.00 -6.42
CA HIS A 187 1.49 -29.73 -5.16
C HIS A 187 2.36 -30.96 -5.39
N VAL A 188 3.61 -30.90 -4.90
CA VAL A 188 4.41 -32.10 -4.70
C VAL A 188 3.68 -32.90 -3.64
N GLY A 189 2.82 -33.81 -4.08
CA GLY A 189 2.16 -34.76 -3.20
C GLY A 189 3.22 -35.47 -2.39
N ARG A 190 3.08 -35.42 -1.06
CA ARG A 190 3.98 -36.05 -0.10
C ARG A 190 4.09 -37.57 -0.30
N ASP A 191 3.20 -38.15 -1.12
CA ASP A 191 3.07 -39.59 -1.36
C ASP A 191 3.44 -40.04 -2.78
N GLY A 192 4.04 -39.19 -3.62
CA GLY A 192 4.56 -39.62 -4.93
C GLY A 192 3.50 -40.09 -5.94
N VAL A 193 2.21 -39.86 -5.70
CA VAL A 193 1.13 -40.20 -6.64
C VAL A 193 0.92 -39.06 -7.62
N ARG A 194 1.29 -39.30 -8.89
CA ARG A 194 0.96 -38.41 -10.02
C ARG A 194 -0.54 -38.56 -10.34
N VAL A 195 -1.33 -37.54 -10.02
CA VAL A 195 -2.69 -37.41 -10.58
C VAL A 195 -2.58 -36.55 -11.84
N GLY A 196 -2.64 -37.20 -13.00
CA GLY A 196 -2.67 -36.52 -14.30
C GLY A 196 -4.05 -35.90 -14.53
N THR A 197 -4.09 -34.59 -14.78
CA THR A 197 -5.30 -33.93 -15.28
C THR A 197 -5.41 -34.07 -16.79
N ALA A 198 -6.63 -34.37 -17.24
CA ALA A 198 -7.11 -34.58 -18.60
C ALA A 198 -6.30 -33.89 -19.73
N GLY A 199 -5.72 -34.71 -20.60
CA GLY A 199 -5.06 -34.26 -21.83
C GLY A 199 -4.10 -35.28 -22.45
N GLU A 200 -3.76 -36.36 -21.73
CA GLU A 200 -2.71 -37.28 -22.19
C GLU A 200 -3.30 -38.44 -23.01
N ARG A 201 -3.26 -38.30 -24.35
CA ARG A 201 -3.45 -39.42 -25.27
C ARG A 201 -2.29 -40.39 -25.08
N VAL A 202 -2.58 -41.49 -24.40
CA VAL A 202 -1.71 -42.67 -24.29
C VAL A 202 -1.50 -43.27 -25.68
N ALA A 203 -0.37 -42.95 -26.31
CA ALA A 203 0.15 -43.72 -27.43
C ALA A 203 0.92 -44.92 -26.87
N ALA A 204 0.39 -46.12 -27.11
CA ALA A 204 0.98 -47.40 -26.73
C ALA A 204 2.42 -47.53 -27.28
N ARG A 205 3.40 -47.73 -26.38
CA ARG A 205 4.75 -48.17 -26.74
C ARG A 205 4.89 -49.67 -26.49
N ARG A 206 5.22 -50.40 -27.56
CA ARG A 206 5.56 -51.83 -27.55
C ARG A 206 6.84 -52.10 -26.72
N PRO A 207 6.93 -53.25 -26.05
CA PRO A 207 8.17 -53.76 -25.48
C PRO A 207 9.00 -54.47 -26.57
N GLY A 208 10.31 -54.24 -26.57
CA GLY A 208 11.25 -54.89 -27.48
C GLY A 208 12.69 -54.49 -27.20
N ASP A 209 13.34 -55.32 -26.38
CA ASP A 209 14.73 -55.80 -26.46
C ASP A 209 15.90 -54.84 -26.68
N GLY A 210 16.82 -54.89 -25.70
CA GLY A 210 18.13 -55.49 -26.00
C GLY A 210 19.38 -54.63 -25.81
N ARG A 211 20.25 -55.13 -24.92
CA ARG A 211 21.73 -55.12 -24.96
C ARG A 211 22.53 -53.91 -24.42
N THR A 212 23.07 -54.15 -23.22
CA THR A 212 24.52 -54.25 -22.84
C THR A 212 25.55 -53.26 -23.36
N GLY A 213 26.32 -52.69 -22.42
CA GLY A 213 27.66 -52.10 -22.60
C GLY A 213 28.04 -51.22 -21.39
N VAL A 214 28.57 -51.78 -20.30
CA VAL A 214 29.99 -51.80 -19.90
C VAL A 214 30.63 -50.41 -19.67
N ALA A 215 30.88 -50.14 -18.38
CA ALA A 215 31.95 -49.40 -17.70
C ALA A 215 32.73 -48.27 -18.41
N ALA A 216 32.91 -47.14 -17.71
CA ALA A 216 34.24 -46.64 -17.36
C ALA A 216 34.18 -45.65 -16.18
N ALA A 217 35.15 -45.83 -15.28
CA ALA A 217 35.49 -44.95 -14.18
C ALA A 217 36.01 -43.59 -14.68
N GLY A 218 35.77 -42.55 -13.89
CA GLY A 218 36.33 -41.21 -14.09
C GLY A 218 36.29 -40.41 -12.80
N ALA A 219 37.35 -40.55 -12.01
CA ALA A 219 37.64 -39.74 -10.85
C ALA A 219 38.15 -38.34 -11.27
N GLY A 220 37.83 -37.32 -10.47
CA GLY A 220 38.41 -35.98 -10.53
C GLY A 220 37.51 -35.00 -9.78
N THR A 221 37.83 -34.65 -8.52
CA THR A 221 38.51 -33.38 -8.15
C THR A 221 37.83 -32.17 -8.79
N ASP A 222 37.26 -31.23 -8.05
CA ASP A 222 38.06 -30.34 -7.23
C ASP A 222 37.19 -29.54 -6.23
N ARG A 223 37.74 -29.32 -5.03
CA ARG A 223 37.15 -28.54 -3.95
C ARG A 223 37.60 -27.08 -4.09
N GLY A 224 36.80 -26.26 -4.76
CA GLY A 224 36.95 -24.81 -4.78
C GLY A 224 36.45 -24.15 -3.49
N ARG A 225 37.27 -24.20 -2.44
CA ARG A 225 37.09 -23.50 -1.17
C ARG A 225 37.35 -21.99 -1.36
N GLY A 226 36.33 -21.24 -1.73
CA GLY A 226 36.38 -19.77 -1.83
C GLY A 226 36.41 -19.12 -0.45
N ALA A 227 37.58 -18.60 -0.09
CA ALA A 227 37.85 -17.86 1.13
C ALA A 227 37.34 -16.41 1.04
N GLY A 228 36.74 -15.95 2.14
CA GLY A 228 37.06 -14.64 2.73
C GLY A 228 36.68 -13.37 1.99
N ALA A 229 35.52 -12.81 2.33
CA ALA A 229 35.34 -11.35 2.35
C ALA A 229 34.41 -10.96 3.51
N ARG A 230 34.93 -11.03 4.75
CA ARG A 230 34.32 -10.36 5.90
C ARG A 230 34.60 -8.87 5.78
N LEU A 231 33.73 -8.13 5.12
CA LEU A 231 33.71 -6.66 5.21
C LEU A 231 33.07 -6.27 6.56
N ARG A 232 33.89 -6.28 7.62
CA ARG A 232 33.54 -5.58 8.87
C ARG A 232 33.76 -4.09 8.67
N ARG A 233 32.73 -3.38 8.22
CA ARG A 233 32.70 -1.92 8.31
C ARG A 233 32.21 -1.53 9.70
N ARG A 234 33.15 -1.37 10.65
CA ARG A 234 32.94 -0.61 11.88
C ARG A 234 32.78 0.85 11.48
N VAL A 235 31.59 1.40 11.65
CA VAL A 235 31.39 2.85 11.77
C VAL A 235 30.98 3.10 13.21
N GLY A 236 31.99 3.34 14.06
CA GLY A 236 31.78 3.88 15.40
C GLY A 236 31.60 5.39 15.28
N GLY A 237 30.35 5.85 15.35
CA GLY A 237 30.03 7.25 15.61
C GLY A 237 29.91 7.48 17.13
N PRO A 238 30.33 8.64 17.64
CA PRO A 238 30.28 8.92 19.07
C PRO A 238 28.83 8.94 19.58
N ALA A 239 28.60 8.24 20.70
CA ALA A 239 27.35 8.27 21.43
C ALA A 239 27.01 9.71 21.83
N ARG A 240 26.05 10.32 21.12
CA ARG A 240 25.41 11.55 21.60
C ARG A 240 24.48 11.17 22.75
N VAL A 241 24.90 11.54 23.96
CA VAL A 241 24.05 11.58 25.14
C VAL A 241 22.92 12.58 24.85
N ILE A 242 21.73 12.07 24.55
CA ILE A 242 20.53 12.86 24.40
C ILE A 242 20.10 13.23 25.82
N ARG A 243 20.30 14.50 26.19
CA ARG A 243 19.67 15.10 27.38
C ARG A 243 18.16 15.08 27.15
N GLU A 244 17.46 14.21 27.86
CA GLU A 244 16.01 14.23 27.98
C GLU A 244 15.59 15.60 28.54
N ARG A 245 14.80 16.35 27.77
CA ARG A 245 14.07 17.51 28.28
C ARG A 245 12.79 17.00 28.95
N PRO A 246 12.43 17.46 30.16
CA PRO A 246 11.19 17.07 30.79
C PRO A 246 10.01 17.54 29.94
N VAL A 247 9.21 16.59 29.49
CA VAL A 247 7.96 16.85 28.76
C VAL A 247 6.96 17.45 29.74
N VAL A 248 6.53 18.68 29.46
CA VAL A 248 5.49 19.39 30.21
C VAL A 248 4.13 18.77 29.83
N VAL A 249 3.80 17.64 30.43
CA VAL A 249 2.50 16.94 30.25
C VAL A 249 1.36 17.64 31.04
N GLY A 250 1.68 18.61 31.90
CA GLY A 250 0.72 19.23 32.82
C GLY A 250 -0.25 20.25 32.23
N ALA A 251 0.01 20.81 31.04
CA ALA A 251 -0.77 21.95 30.53
C ALA A 251 -2.08 21.54 29.82
N CYS A 252 -2.10 20.39 29.13
CA CYS A 252 -3.27 20.01 28.31
C CYS A 252 -4.47 19.52 29.15
N VAL A 253 -4.23 18.91 30.33
CA VAL A 253 -5.30 18.36 31.18
C VAL A 253 -6.14 19.48 31.82
N LEU A 254 -5.52 20.61 32.16
CA LEU A 254 -6.22 21.76 32.75
C LEU A 254 -7.14 22.48 31.74
N ALA A 255 -6.77 22.51 30.46
CA ALA A 255 -7.59 23.13 29.43
C ALA A 255 -8.89 22.34 29.17
N ALA A 256 -8.82 21.00 29.10
CA ALA A 256 -9.99 20.16 28.87
C ALA A 256 -11.00 20.22 30.03
N ALA A 257 -10.54 20.22 31.29
CA ALA A 257 -11.41 20.34 32.45
C ALA A 257 -12.17 21.68 32.49
N SER A 258 -11.52 22.77 32.04
CA SER A 258 -12.10 24.11 32.01
C SER A 258 -13.26 24.23 31.00
N VAL A 259 -13.12 23.61 29.83
CA VAL A 259 -14.16 23.62 28.78
C VAL A 259 -15.38 22.80 29.23
N CYS A 260 -15.19 21.63 29.84
CA CYS A 260 -16.29 20.83 30.38
C CYS A 260 -17.06 21.58 31.48
N ALA A 261 -16.35 22.26 32.38
CA ALA A 261 -16.99 23.07 33.42
C ALA A 261 -17.84 24.21 32.84
N LEU A 262 -17.35 24.90 31.81
CA LEU A 262 -18.07 25.99 31.14
C LEU A 262 -19.36 25.48 30.48
N ILE A 263 -19.31 24.34 29.79
CA ILE A 263 -20.48 23.74 29.13
C ILE A 263 -21.56 23.38 30.15
N VAL A 264 -21.20 22.75 31.27
CA VAL A 264 -22.15 22.42 32.35
C VAL A 264 -22.80 23.69 32.92
N LEU A 265 -22.02 24.77 33.08
CA LEU A 265 -22.51 26.03 33.62
C LEU A 265 -23.50 26.71 32.66
N LEU A 266 -23.22 26.69 31.35
CA LEU A 266 -24.12 27.21 30.32
C LEU A 266 -25.43 26.42 30.24
N LEU A 267 -25.37 25.09 30.38
CA LEU A 267 -26.57 24.24 30.40
C LEU A 267 -27.45 24.52 31.62
N ARG A 268 -26.84 24.71 32.81
CA ARG A 268 -27.59 25.09 34.01
C ARG A 268 -28.20 26.49 33.93
N TYR A 269 -27.46 27.45 33.37
CA TYR A 269 -27.96 28.81 33.17
C TYR A 269 -29.20 28.82 32.27
N ARG A 270 -29.16 28.05 31.18
CA ARG A 270 -30.30 27.94 30.25
C ARG A 270 -31.52 27.27 30.89
N ALA A 271 -31.32 26.27 31.74
CA ALA A 271 -32.41 25.60 32.45
C ALA A 271 -33.10 26.51 33.49
N GLY A 272 -32.36 27.41 34.14
CA GLY A 272 -32.89 28.32 35.15
C GLY A 272 -33.73 29.49 34.60
N HIS A 273 -33.57 29.85 33.32
CA HIS A 273 -34.27 30.99 32.72
C HIS A 273 -35.55 30.64 31.94
N PHE A 274 -35.90 29.36 31.81
CA PHE A 274 -37.13 28.95 31.14
C PHE A 274 -38.33 28.74 32.07
N GLY A 275 -38.21 29.12 33.35
CA GLY A 275 -39.26 28.94 34.36
C GLY A 275 -39.77 30.24 34.95
N ALA A 276 -40.26 31.17 34.14
CA ALA A 276 -41.17 32.22 34.64
C ALA A 276 -42.60 31.78 34.35
N PRO A 277 -43.42 31.42 35.36
CA PRO A 277 -44.83 31.12 35.14
C PRO A 277 -45.55 32.41 34.76
N CYS A 278 -46.19 32.41 33.59
CA CYS A 278 -47.16 33.44 33.22
C CYS A 278 -48.35 33.34 34.17
N THR A 279 -48.48 34.30 35.08
CA THR A 279 -49.71 34.58 35.85
C THR A 279 -50.64 35.46 35.04
#